data_AF-A0A238ZHH7-F1
#
_entry.id   AF-A0A238ZHH7-F1
#
_cell.length_a   1.000
_cell.length_b   1.000
_cell.length_c   1.000
_cell.angle_alpha   90.00
_cell.angle_beta   90.00
_cell.angle_gamma   90.00
#
_symmetry.space_group_name_H-M   'P 1'
#
loop_
_entity.id
_entity.type
_entity.pdbx_description
1 polymer ?
#
loop_
_entity_poly.entity_id
_entity_poly.type
_entity_poly.pdbx_seq_one_letter_code
_entity_poly.pdbx_strand_id
1 'polypeptide(L)'
;MAEVGFLYDYEKYIVPVTFAYLGSQLCFLWLLKPMLGIKIKNFSTHNLPELIIGFVGISFIIVYVLYLIFPLIPSVALFLPSSIAFILIVLLIFGIPFFNKHPDNIMLWGIGGGIIGEMLFGFVYQYISDDRLFIVIAHTFGVFFRILFATYLVRMKSIKETENEYNQIL
;
A
#
# COMPACT_ATOMS: atom_id res chain seq x y z
N MET A 1 -4.87 15.23 -0.06
CA MET A 1 -4.58 16.28 -1.08
C MET A 1 -4.67 15.75 -2.52
N ALA A 2 -4.14 14.56 -2.84
CA ALA A 2 -4.39 13.90 -4.14
C ALA A 2 -5.87 13.52 -4.35
N GLU A 3 -6.61 13.24 -3.28
CA GLU A 3 -8.06 12.93 -3.29
C GLU A 3 -8.92 14.05 -3.88
N VAL A 4 -8.52 15.32 -3.70
CA VAL A 4 -9.25 16.47 -4.23
C VAL A 4 -8.91 16.69 -5.72
N GLY A 5 -7.70 16.33 -6.15
CA GLY A 5 -7.28 16.46 -7.56
C GLY A 5 -7.97 15.46 -8.48
N PHE A 6 -8.20 14.23 -8.00
CA PHE A 6 -8.93 13.18 -8.74
C PHE A 6 -10.41 13.53 -8.96
N LEU A 7 -11.02 14.27 -8.02
CA LEU A 7 -12.42 14.70 -8.08
C LEU A 7 -12.67 15.93 -8.96
N TYR A 8 -11.64 16.75 -9.23
CA TYR A 8 -11.82 18.07 -9.86
C TYR A 8 -11.30 18.21 -11.29
N ASP A 9 -10.32 17.40 -11.72
CA ASP A 9 -9.89 17.18 -13.11
C ASP A 9 -8.54 16.46 -13.07
N TYR A 10 -8.52 15.11 -13.07
CA TYR A 10 -7.25 14.38 -13.01
C TYR A 10 -6.32 14.76 -14.18
N GLU A 11 -6.86 14.94 -15.39
CA GLU A 11 -6.08 15.30 -16.57
C GLU A 11 -5.39 16.67 -16.43
N LYS A 12 -6.07 17.66 -15.85
CA LYS A 12 -5.53 19.02 -15.66
C LYS A 12 -4.46 19.09 -14.58
N TYR A 13 -4.59 18.26 -13.54
CA TYR A 13 -3.71 18.29 -12.37
C TYR A 13 -2.79 17.07 -12.27
N ILE A 14 -2.63 16.30 -13.34
CA ILE A 14 -1.85 15.06 -13.34
C ILE A 14 -0.42 15.26 -12.82
N VAL A 15 0.24 16.36 -13.21
CA VAL A 15 1.61 16.68 -12.79
C VAL A 15 1.71 16.90 -11.26
N PRO A 16 1.03 17.90 -10.65
CA PRO A 16 1.13 18.13 -9.22
C PRO A 16 0.60 16.94 -8.39
N VAL A 17 -0.43 16.25 -8.86
CA VAL A 17 -0.96 15.04 -8.20
C VAL A 17 0.08 13.93 -8.19
N THR A 18 0.77 13.71 -9.31
CA THR A 18 1.85 12.72 -9.43
C THR A 18 3.01 13.02 -8.50
N PHE A 19 3.48 14.27 -8.44
CA PHE A 19 4.56 14.65 -7.54
C PHE A 19 4.18 14.55 -6.06
N ALA A 20 2.96 14.96 -5.70
CA ALA A 20 2.45 14.79 -4.33
C ALA A 20 2.33 13.31 -3.96
N TYR A 21 1.90 12.48 -4.91
CA TYR A 21 1.83 11.03 -4.74
C TYR A 21 3.23 10.43 -4.50
N LEU A 22 4.20 10.70 -5.36
CA LEU A 22 5.58 10.23 -5.18
C LEU A 22 6.20 10.71 -3.85
N GLY A 23 5.96 11.98 -3.48
CA GLY A 23 6.38 12.52 -2.19
C GLY A 23 5.78 11.75 -1.02
N SER A 24 4.48 11.42 -1.08
CA SER A 24 3.81 10.62 -0.05
C SER A 24 4.39 9.21 0.08
N GLN A 25 4.77 8.57 -1.03
CA GLN A 25 5.43 7.26 -1.01
C GLN A 25 6.80 7.32 -0.34
N LEU A 26 7.59 8.38 -0.61
CA LEU A 26 8.87 8.58 0.08
C LEU A 26 8.70 8.80 1.58
N CYS A 27 7.71 9.58 2.01
CA CYS A 27 7.38 9.75 3.42
C CYS A 27 6.98 8.41 4.06
N PHE A 28 6.18 7.61 3.36
CA PHE A 28 5.78 6.29 3.82
C PHE A 28 6.98 5.35 4.01
N LEU A 29 7.90 5.29 3.05
CA LEU A 29 9.16 4.54 3.17
C LEU A 29 10.01 5.01 4.34
N TRP A 30 10.13 6.33 4.51
CA TRP A 30 10.92 6.91 5.60
C TRP A 30 10.36 6.50 6.98
N LEU A 31 9.03 6.47 7.13
CA LEU A 31 8.37 6.03 8.35
C LEU A 31 8.52 4.51 8.60
N LEU A 32 8.53 3.70 7.55
CA LEU A 32 8.74 2.25 7.65
C LEU A 32 10.21 1.83 7.76
N LYS A 33 11.17 2.73 7.47
CA LYS A 33 12.62 2.48 7.58
C LYS A 33 13.03 1.69 8.83
N PRO A 34 12.50 1.97 10.04
CA PRO A 34 12.93 1.24 11.23
C PRO A 34 12.58 -0.25 11.23
N MET A 35 11.60 -0.69 10.42
CA MET A 35 11.14 -2.07 10.37
C MET A 35 11.98 -2.95 9.44
N LEU A 36 12.73 -2.35 8.51
CA LEU A 36 13.58 -3.07 7.57
C LEU A 36 14.81 -3.72 8.24
N GLY A 37 15.21 -3.21 9.41
CA GLY A 37 16.35 -3.72 10.18
C GLY A 37 16.02 -4.87 11.14
N ILE A 38 14.73 -5.09 11.44
CA ILE A 38 14.29 -5.96 12.52
C ILE A 38 14.18 -7.42 12.05
N LYS A 39 14.89 -8.34 12.70
CA LYS A 39 14.88 -9.78 12.36
C LYS A 39 14.23 -10.61 13.47
N ILE A 40 12.92 -10.52 13.62
CA ILE A 40 12.17 -11.36 14.57
C ILE A 40 11.73 -12.64 13.86
N LYS A 41 11.97 -13.81 14.46
CA LYS A 41 11.93 -15.13 13.79
C LYS A 41 10.64 -15.94 13.95
N ASN A 42 9.67 -15.50 14.76
CA ASN A 42 8.54 -16.35 15.17
C ASN A 42 7.20 -15.93 14.56
N PHE A 43 6.85 -16.47 13.39
CA PHE A 43 5.52 -16.38 12.77
C PHE A 43 5.04 -17.80 12.55
N SER A 44 3.79 -18.04 12.93
CA SER A 44 3.13 -19.32 12.69
C SER A 44 3.01 -19.56 11.19
N THR A 45 3.60 -20.66 10.70
CA THR A 45 3.52 -21.08 9.30
C THR A 45 2.09 -21.39 8.85
N HIS A 46 1.14 -21.46 9.78
CA HIS A 46 -0.26 -21.75 9.50
C HIS A 46 -0.94 -20.70 8.61
N ASN A 47 -0.58 -19.42 8.74
CA ASN A 47 -1.20 -18.34 7.97
C ASN A 47 -0.56 -18.17 6.58
N LEU A 48 0.52 -18.89 6.26
CA LEU A 48 1.31 -18.72 5.04
C LEU A 48 0.57 -19.10 3.74
N PRO A 49 -0.25 -20.17 3.68
CA PRO A 49 -0.97 -20.53 2.45
C PRO A 49 -2.04 -19.51 2.09
N GLU A 50 -2.81 -19.04 3.07
CA GLU A 50 -3.82 -17.98 2.91
C GLU A 50 -3.17 -16.69 2.38
N LEU A 51 -1.97 -16.40 2.89
CA LEU A 51 -1.09 -15.31 2.48
C LEU A 51 -0.76 -15.35 0.98
N ILE A 52 -0.32 -16.52 0.51
CA ILE A 52 0.10 -16.72 -0.88
C ILE A 52 -1.12 -16.62 -1.80
N ILE A 53 -2.24 -17.22 -1.43
CA ILE A 53 -3.48 -17.17 -2.21
C ILE A 53 -3.97 -15.73 -2.34
N GLY A 54 -3.99 -14.98 -1.24
CA GLY A 54 -4.36 -13.56 -1.25
C GLY A 54 -3.45 -12.73 -2.15
N PHE A 55 -2.13 -12.93 -2.07
CA PHE A 55 -1.18 -12.21 -2.91
C PHE A 55 -1.36 -12.51 -4.40
N VAL A 56 -1.53 -13.79 -4.78
CA VAL A 56 -1.73 -14.19 -6.18
C VAL A 56 -3.05 -13.65 -6.72
N GLY A 57 -4.14 -13.77 -5.96
CA GLY A 57 -5.46 -13.29 -6.37
C GLY A 57 -5.47 -11.77 -6.60
N ILE A 58 -4.90 -11.01 -5.67
CA ILE A 58 -4.79 -9.55 -5.79
C ILE A 58 -3.87 -9.16 -6.97
N SER A 59 -2.75 -9.87 -7.15
CA SER A 59 -1.83 -9.61 -8.28
C SER A 59 -2.52 -9.78 -9.63
N PHE A 60 -3.35 -10.81 -9.79
CA PHE A 60 -4.12 -11.02 -11.02
C PHE A 60 -5.09 -9.86 -11.29
N ILE A 61 -5.83 -9.41 -10.27
CA ILE A 61 -6.77 -8.28 -10.39
C ILE A 61 -6.01 -7.01 -10.79
N ILE A 62 -4.88 -6.71 -10.13
CA ILE A 62 -4.06 -5.54 -10.45
C ILE A 62 -3.59 -5.58 -11.90
N VAL A 63 -3.03 -6.70 -12.36
CA VAL A 63 -2.54 -6.83 -13.74
C VAL A 63 -3.69 -6.67 -14.73
N TYR A 64 -4.85 -7.24 -14.45
CA TYR A 64 -6.02 -7.12 -15.31
C TYR A 64 -6.53 -5.67 -15.40
N VAL A 65 -6.65 -4.97 -14.27
CA VAL A 65 -7.04 -3.56 -14.25
C VAL A 65 -6.00 -2.71 -14.97
N LEU A 66 -4.70 -2.95 -14.75
CA LEU A 66 -3.62 -2.27 -15.47
C LEU A 66 -3.74 -2.46 -16.99
N TYR A 67 -4.03 -3.68 -17.45
CA TYR A 67 -4.24 -3.96 -18.86
C TYR A 67 -5.39 -3.14 -19.47
N LEU A 68 -6.50 -3.01 -18.74
CA LEU A 68 -7.66 -2.24 -19.19
C LEU A 68 -7.39 -0.73 -19.22
N ILE A 69 -6.71 -0.19 -18.21
CA ILE A 69 -6.48 1.26 -18.11
C ILE A 69 -5.31 1.73 -18.96
N PHE A 70 -4.32 0.88 -19.26
CA PHE A 70 -3.10 1.26 -19.98
C PHE A 70 -3.35 2.10 -21.25
N PRO A 71 -4.28 1.74 -22.16
CA PRO A 71 -4.56 2.54 -23.35
C PRO A 71 -5.24 3.89 -23.07
N LEU A 72 -5.82 4.07 -21.88
CA LEU A 72 -6.55 5.27 -21.47
C LEU A 72 -5.67 6.28 -20.73
N ILE A 73 -4.39 5.96 -20.50
CA ILE A 73 -3.50 6.79 -19.70
C ILE A 73 -2.99 7.97 -20.53
N PRO A 74 -3.24 9.22 -20.10
CA PRO A 74 -2.87 10.40 -20.87
C PRO A 74 -1.35 10.65 -20.91
N SER A 75 -0.60 10.16 -19.91
CA SER A 75 0.86 10.31 -19.87
C SER A 75 1.55 9.08 -19.30
N VAL A 76 2.07 8.23 -20.19
CA VAL A 76 2.86 7.05 -19.82
C VAL A 76 4.11 7.43 -19.03
N ALA A 77 4.72 8.58 -19.34
CA ALA A 77 5.93 9.08 -18.68
C ALA A 77 5.73 9.39 -17.19
N LEU A 78 4.53 9.82 -16.78
CA LEU A 78 4.20 10.07 -15.37
C LEU A 78 3.62 8.83 -14.69
N PHE A 79 2.89 8.03 -15.45
CA PHE A 79 2.27 6.81 -14.93
C PHE A 79 3.29 5.74 -14.58
N LEU A 80 4.26 5.46 -15.45
CA LEU A 80 5.20 4.35 -15.25
C LEU A 80 6.02 4.50 -13.96
N PRO A 81 6.64 5.66 -13.65
CA PRO A 81 7.37 5.84 -12.40
C PRO A 81 6.46 5.75 -11.17
N SER A 82 5.24 6.27 -11.26
CA SER A 82 4.25 6.21 -10.18
C SER A 82 3.81 4.77 -9.89
N SER A 83 3.54 3.99 -10.93
CA SER A 83 3.18 2.58 -10.82
C SER A 83 4.34 1.73 -10.31
N ILE A 84 5.58 2.02 -10.72
CA ILE A 84 6.76 1.34 -10.17
C ILE A 84 6.91 1.65 -8.68
N ALA A 85 6.79 2.92 -8.27
CA ALA A 85 6.86 3.31 -6.88
C ALA A 85 5.75 2.62 -6.05
N PHE A 86 4.53 2.58 -6.57
CA PHE A 86 3.40 1.86 -5.98
C PHE A 86 3.73 0.37 -5.76
N ILE A 87 4.20 -0.32 -6.80
CA ILE A 87 4.51 -1.74 -6.74
C ILE A 87 5.62 -1.99 -5.71
N LEU A 88 6.65 -1.17 -5.66
CA LEU A 88 7.73 -1.30 -4.67
C LEU A 88 7.21 -1.16 -3.24
N ILE A 89 6.29 -0.23 -3.00
CA ILE A 89 5.67 -0.02 -1.69
C ILE A 89 4.82 -1.21 -1.30
N VAL A 90 3.97 -1.69 -2.20
CA VAL A 90 3.17 -2.90 -1.99
C VAL A 90 4.08 -4.09 -1.67
N LEU A 91 5.11 -4.35 -2.48
CA LEU A 91 6.06 -5.43 -2.24
C LEU A 91 6.77 -5.30 -0.89
N LEU A 92 7.12 -4.09 -0.47
CA LEU A 92 7.76 -3.84 0.81
C LEU A 92 6.80 -4.09 1.99
N ILE A 93 5.58 -3.58 1.92
CA ILE A 93 4.55 -3.75 2.95
C ILE A 93 4.17 -5.22 3.13
N PHE A 94 3.92 -5.93 2.04
CA PHE A 94 3.60 -7.35 2.07
C PHE A 94 4.84 -8.20 2.39
N GLY A 95 6.03 -7.74 2.00
CA GLY A 95 7.32 -8.39 2.20
C GLY A 95 7.82 -8.39 3.64
N ILE A 96 7.69 -7.26 4.36
CA ILE A 96 8.18 -7.13 5.75
C ILE A 96 7.69 -8.28 6.65
N PRO A 97 6.39 -8.66 6.66
CA PRO A 97 5.87 -9.77 7.46
C PRO A 97 6.51 -11.14 7.17
N PHE A 98 7.09 -11.36 5.98
CA PHE A 98 7.80 -12.61 5.68
C PHE A 98 9.17 -12.70 6.37
N PHE A 99 9.86 -11.56 6.54
CA PHE A 99 11.21 -11.49 7.13
C PHE A 99 11.20 -11.09 8.60
N ASN A 100 10.27 -10.22 8.99
CA ASN A 100 10.02 -9.77 10.34
C ASN A 100 8.66 -10.31 10.77
N LYS A 101 8.70 -11.34 11.61
CA LYS A 101 7.56 -12.18 11.92
C LYS A 101 6.74 -11.72 13.14
N HIS A 102 6.98 -10.50 13.62
CA HIS A 102 6.24 -9.92 14.75
C HIS A 102 4.73 -9.89 14.46
N PRO A 103 3.85 -10.29 15.40
CA PRO A 103 2.41 -10.38 15.16
C PRO A 103 1.78 -9.06 14.70
N ASP A 104 2.24 -7.92 15.22
CA ASP A 104 1.75 -6.60 14.76
C ASP A 104 2.07 -6.30 13.28
N ASN A 105 3.03 -6.99 12.66
CA ASN A 105 3.30 -6.83 11.23
C ASN A 105 2.17 -7.35 10.34
N ILE A 106 1.23 -8.13 10.88
CA ILE A 106 -0.01 -8.47 10.15
C ILE A 106 -0.82 -7.21 9.81
N MET A 107 -0.67 -6.11 10.56
CA MET A 107 -1.32 -4.84 10.23
C MET A 107 -0.79 -4.25 8.91
N LEU A 108 0.46 -4.54 8.53
CA LEU A 108 1.00 -4.16 7.22
C LEU A 108 0.19 -4.78 6.08
N TRP A 109 -0.33 -5.99 6.23
CA TRP A 109 -1.23 -6.59 5.23
C TRP A 109 -2.51 -5.79 5.05
N GLY A 110 -3.13 -5.38 6.15
CA GLY A 110 -4.32 -4.52 6.11
C GLY A 110 -4.02 -3.16 5.48
N ILE A 111 -2.86 -2.57 5.77
CA ILE A 111 -2.40 -1.32 5.15
C ILE A 111 -2.23 -1.51 3.65
N GLY A 112 -1.51 -2.57 3.23
CA GLY A 112 -1.27 -2.88 1.82
C GLY A 112 -2.57 -3.13 1.06
N GLY A 113 -3.49 -3.92 1.63
CA GLY A 113 -4.82 -4.15 1.07
C GLY A 113 -5.62 -2.86 0.93
N GLY A 114 -5.53 -1.95 1.90
CA GLY A 114 -6.20 -0.65 1.83
C GLY A 114 -5.63 0.29 0.77
N ILE A 115 -4.30 0.37 0.61
CA ILE A 115 -3.69 1.18 -0.46
C ILE A 115 -4.06 0.61 -1.85
N ILE A 116 -4.05 -0.73 -2.00
CA ILE A 116 -4.47 -1.39 -3.23
C ILE A 116 -5.95 -1.13 -3.52
N GLY A 117 -6.82 -1.25 -2.52
CA GLY A 117 -8.25 -0.97 -2.66
C GLY A 117 -8.52 0.48 -3.07
N GLU A 118 -7.94 1.45 -2.37
CA GLU A 118 -8.07 2.88 -2.71
C GLU A 118 -7.67 3.13 -4.16
N MET A 119 -6.52 2.60 -4.60
CA MET A 119 -6.02 2.79 -5.96
C MET A 119 -6.88 2.09 -7.01
N LEU A 120 -7.22 0.82 -6.81
CA LEU A 120 -8.02 0.06 -7.78
C LEU A 120 -9.38 0.71 -8.02
N PHE A 121 -10.10 1.06 -6.95
CA PHE A 121 -11.41 1.67 -7.08
C PHE A 121 -11.33 3.12 -7.59
N GLY A 122 -10.26 3.85 -7.28
CA GLY A 122 -9.96 5.15 -7.89
C GLY A 122 -9.76 5.03 -9.40
N PHE A 123 -8.96 4.06 -9.87
CA PHE A 123 -8.76 3.82 -11.30
C PHE A 123 -10.04 3.39 -12.02
N VAL A 124 -10.83 2.51 -11.40
CA VAL A 124 -12.13 2.11 -11.97
C VAL A 124 -13.03 3.34 -12.14
N TYR A 125 -13.12 4.20 -11.14
CA TYR A 125 -13.93 5.42 -11.22
C TYR A 125 -13.48 6.35 -12.35
N GLN A 126 -12.17 6.53 -12.52
CA GLN A 126 -11.63 7.51 -13.46
C GLN A 126 -11.62 7.04 -14.92
N TYR A 127 -11.45 5.74 -15.17
CA TYR A 127 -11.18 5.23 -16.51
C TYR A 127 -12.20 4.20 -17.01
N ILE A 128 -12.99 3.59 -16.13
CA ILE A 128 -13.86 2.46 -16.49
C ILE A 128 -15.34 2.79 -16.25
N SER A 129 -15.68 3.47 -15.15
CA SER A 129 -17.06 3.69 -14.74
C SER A 129 -17.24 4.99 -13.98
N ASP A 130 -18.18 5.84 -14.42
CA ASP A 130 -18.52 7.10 -13.74
C ASP A 130 -19.40 6.91 -12.47
N ASP A 131 -19.61 5.67 -12.01
CA ASP A 131 -20.41 5.41 -10.82
C ASP A 131 -19.69 5.92 -9.56
N ARG A 132 -20.34 6.85 -8.86
CA ARG A 132 -19.83 7.47 -7.64
C ARG A 132 -19.64 6.47 -6.49
N LEU A 133 -20.25 5.29 -6.57
CA LEU A 133 -20.01 4.23 -5.61
C LEU A 133 -18.53 3.83 -5.56
N PHE A 134 -17.84 3.80 -6.69
CA PHE A 134 -16.42 3.42 -6.74
C PHE A 134 -15.52 4.43 -6.02
N ILE A 135 -15.78 5.74 -6.18
CA ILE A 135 -14.99 6.75 -5.45
C ILE A 135 -15.27 6.70 -3.95
N VAL A 136 -16.49 6.39 -3.52
CA VAL A 136 -16.83 6.20 -2.09
C VAL A 136 -16.10 4.98 -1.51
N ILE A 137 -16.06 3.87 -2.24
CA ILE A 137 -15.31 2.68 -1.82
C ILE A 137 -13.82 2.99 -1.75
N ALA A 138 -13.27 3.68 -2.76
CA ALA A 138 -11.87 4.08 -2.78
C ALA A 138 -11.51 4.91 -1.52
N HIS A 139 -12.33 5.90 -1.17
CA HIS A 139 -12.13 6.70 0.04
C HIS A 139 -12.27 5.88 1.32
N THR A 140 -13.19 4.92 1.36
CA THR A 140 -13.36 4.03 2.51
C THR A 140 -12.08 3.22 2.77
N PHE A 141 -11.49 2.65 1.72
CA PHE A 141 -10.18 2.00 1.81
C PHE A 141 -9.06 2.99 2.18
N GLY A 142 -9.12 4.21 1.64
CA GLY A 142 -8.24 5.33 1.96
C GLY A 142 -8.20 5.65 3.45
N VAL A 143 -9.36 5.83 4.07
CA VAL A 143 -9.50 6.09 5.50
C VAL A 143 -9.05 4.86 6.31
N PHE A 144 -9.47 3.67 5.90
CA PHE A 144 -9.13 2.41 6.56
C PHE A 144 -7.60 2.21 6.66
N PHE A 145 -6.86 2.35 5.57
CA PHE A 145 -5.41 2.12 5.60
C PHE A 145 -4.70 3.16 6.47
N ARG A 146 -5.16 4.42 6.47
CA ARG A 146 -4.56 5.49 7.30
C ARG A 146 -4.74 5.21 8.78
N ILE A 147 -5.92 4.74 9.19
CA ILE A 147 -6.19 4.34 10.58
C ILE A 147 -5.27 3.18 10.98
N LEU A 148 -5.16 2.15 10.14
CA LEU A 148 -4.27 1.02 10.40
C LEU A 148 -2.80 1.45 10.45
N PHE A 149 -2.37 2.33 9.54
CA PHE A 149 -1.01 2.82 9.48
C PHE A 149 -0.65 3.66 10.72
N ALA A 150 -1.53 4.57 11.14
CA ALA A 150 -1.32 5.33 12.36
C ALA A 150 -1.22 4.42 13.59
N THR A 151 -2.10 3.42 13.69
CA THR A 151 -2.08 2.43 14.78
C THR A 151 -0.78 1.63 14.76
N TYR A 152 -0.33 1.20 13.57
CA TYR A 152 0.92 0.48 13.39
C TYR A 152 2.13 1.31 13.82
N LEU A 153 2.19 2.60 13.46
CA LEU A 153 3.28 3.49 13.87
C LEU A 153 3.37 3.68 15.38
N VAL A 154 2.23 3.72 16.08
CA VAL A 154 2.21 3.79 17.56
C VAL A 154 2.78 2.51 18.16
N ARG A 155 2.38 1.34 17.64
CA ARG A 155 2.87 0.02 18.09
C ARG A 155 4.30 -0.26 17.69
N MET A 156 4.84 0.43 16.70
CA MET A 156 6.21 0.27 16.22
C MET A 156 7.26 0.44 17.33
N LYS A 157 6.97 1.20 18.39
CA LYS A 157 7.85 1.29 19.58
C LYS A 157 7.93 -0.02 20.35
N SER A 158 6.81 -0.71 20.60
CA SER A 158 6.83 -1.99 21.30
C SER A 158 7.53 -3.07 20.47
N ILE A 159 7.39 -3.04 19.14
CA ILE A 159 8.12 -3.97 18.25
C ILE A 159 9.63 -3.85 18.44
N LYS A 160 10.15 -2.62 18.58
CA LYS A 160 11.58 -2.36 18.83
C LYS A 160 12.04 -2.76 20.22
N GLU A 161 11.20 -2.56 21.23
CA GLU A 161 11.51 -2.97 22.61
C GLU A 161 11.61 -4.49 22.72
N THR A 162 10.67 -5.23 22.12
CA THR A 162 10.71 -6.70 22.04
C THR A 162 11.97 -7.22 21.34
N GLU A 163 12.46 -6.54 20.31
CA GLU A 163 13.71 -6.90 19.64
C GLU A 163 14.94 -6.70 20.55
N ASN A 164 15.01 -5.57 21.26
CA ASN A 164 16.12 -5.28 22.16
C ASN A 164 16.20 -6.30 23.31
N GLU A 165 15.05 -6.68 23.88
CA GLU A 165 14.99 -7.72 24.90
C GLU A 165 15.49 -9.07 24.36
N TYR A 166 15.08 -9.46 23.15
CA TYR A 166 15.50 -10.73 22.56
C TYR A 166 17.00 -10.78 22.26
N ASN A 167 17.59 -9.65 21.83
CA ASN A 167 19.03 -9.53 21.58
C ASN A 167 19.89 -9.48 22.86
N GLN A 168 19.31 -9.25 24.04
CA GLN A 168 20.02 -9.29 25.32
C GLN A 168 20.06 -10.70 25.94
N ILE A 169 19.25 -11.64 25.44
CA ILE A 169 19.13 -13.01 25.96
C ILE A 169 20.06 -13.99 25.19
N LEU A 170 20.66 -13.54 24.08
CA LEU A 170 21.65 -14.26 23.26
C LEU A 170 23.06 -13.70 23.46
#